data_AF-A0A2D4GE80-F1
#
_entry.id   AF-A0A2D4GE80-F1
#
_cell.length_a   1.000
_cell.length_b   1.000
_cell.length_c   1.000
_cell.angle_alpha   90.00
_cell.angle_beta   90.00
_cell.angle_gamma   90.00
#
_symmetry.space_group_name_H-M   'P 1'
#
loop_
_entity.id
_entity.type
_entity.pdbx_description
1 polymer ?
#
loop_
_entity_poly.entity_id
_entity_poly.type
_entity_poly.pdbx_seq_one_letter_code
_entity_poly.pdbx_strand_id
1 'polypeptide(L)'
;LSTLAIPGSHDSFSYWVDEKSPVGPDQAIAIRRIAKIPLVKKLMKKWSITQNLTFKEQLDSGIRYFDLRVSSKPGEVGQEIYFIHGLFGTTVCDGLVEINNFLTHHPKEVIFLDFNHFYAMDMNHHMYLISKIEEIFGSKLCTKECVENVTLQSLWEKQQQRNKERIPKCGKPINK
;
A
#
# COMPACT_ATOMS: atom_id res chain seq x y z
N LEU A 1 8.77 10.58 -17.88
CA LEU A 1 8.07 9.30 -17.61
C LEU A 1 6.72 9.16 -18.37
N SER A 2 6.15 10.25 -18.89
CA SER A 2 4.81 10.30 -19.52
C SER A 2 4.67 9.63 -20.90
N THR A 3 5.75 9.08 -21.46
CA THR A 3 5.75 8.39 -22.78
C THR A 3 5.74 6.87 -22.66
N LEU A 4 5.60 6.33 -21.45
CA LEU A 4 5.58 4.89 -21.16
C LEU A 4 4.15 4.41 -20.92
N ALA A 5 3.80 3.26 -21.50
CA ALA A 5 2.63 2.50 -21.06
C ALA A 5 3.01 1.75 -19.77
N ILE A 6 2.49 2.20 -18.63
CA ILE A 6 2.77 1.62 -17.32
C ILE A 6 1.51 0.88 -16.86
N PRO A 7 1.53 -0.46 -16.75
CA PRO A 7 0.39 -1.19 -16.21
C PRO A 7 0.24 -0.85 -14.72
N GLY A 8 -0.97 -0.46 -14.34
CA GLY A 8 -1.35 -0.17 -12.97
C GLY A 8 -2.54 -1.00 -12.52
N SER A 9 -2.67 -1.20 -11.23
CA SER A 9 -3.84 -1.82 -10.62
C SER A 9 -4.60 -0.80 -9.76
N HIS A 10 -5.89 -0.65 -10.06
CA HIS A 10 -6.82 0.13 -9.25
C HIS A 10 -7.24 -0.69 -8.02
N ASP A 11 -7.39 -0.02 -6.87
CA ASP A 11 -7.68 -0.67 -5.57
C ASP A 11 -6.73 -1.85 -5.30
N SER A 12 -5.45 -1.62 -5.54
CA SER A 12 -4.42 -2.59 -5.19
C SER A 12 -4.52 -2.87 -3.70
N PHE A 13 -4.33 -4.13 -3.30
CA PHE A 13 -4.26 -4.56 -1.88
C PHE A 13 -5.57 -4.93 -1.20
N SER A 14 -6.59 -5.21 -2.01
CA SER A 14 -7.81 -5.90 -1.62
C SER A 14 -7.69 -7.44 -1.58
N TYR A 15 -6.50 -8.01 -1.79
CA TYR A 15 -6.30 -9.47 -1.94
C TYR A 15 -6.58 -10.28 -0.67
N TRP A 16 -6.41 -9.63 0.47
CA TRP A 16 -6.72 -10.20 1.76
C TRP A 16 -7.42 -9.15 2.61
N VAL A 17 -8.48 -9.59 3.28
CA VAL A 17 -9.32 -8.74 4.13
C VAL A 17 -9.52 -9.45 5.46
N ASP A 18 -9.33 -8.74 6.58
CA ASP A 18 -9.54 -9.29 7.91
C ASP A 18 -11.05 -9.44 8.17
N GLU A 19 -11.54 -10.69 8.18
CA GLU A 19 -12.95 -11.00 8.42
C GLU A 19 -13.46 -10.53 9.79
N LYS A 20 -12.56 -10.38 10.77
CA LYS A 20 -12.89 -9.91 12.11
C LYS A 20 -12.91 -8.39 12.19
N SER A 21 -12.33 -7.69 11.21
CA SER A 21 -12.32 -6.24 11.17
C SER A 21 -13.71 -5.64 10.90
N PRO A 22 -13.95 -4.40 11.36
CA PRO A 22 -15.11 -3.63 10.96
C PRO A 22 -15.05 -3.33 9.44
N VAL A 23 -16.22 -3.00 8.88
CA VAL A 23 -16.29 -2.51 7.49
C VAL A 23 -15.49 -1.22 7.37
N GLY A 24 -14.74 -1.10 6.27
CA GLY A 24 -13.91 0.06 5.97
C GLY A 24 -14.71 1.36 5.95
N PRO A 25 -14.07 2.49 6.31
CA PRO A 25 -14.73 3.79 6.31
C PRO A 25 -15.07 4.32 4.91
N ASP A 26 -14.50 3.72 3.87
CA ASP A 26 -14.74 3.97 2.44
C ASP A 26 -16.14 3.50 1.98
N GLN A 27 -16.84 2.69 2.78
CA GLN A 27 -18.17 2.21 2.46
C GLN A 27 -19.28 3.15 2.95
N ALA A 28 -20.39 3.20 2.21
CA ALA A 28 -21.56 3.98 2.57
C ALA A 28 -22.10 3.62 3.97
N ILE A 29 -22.67 4.59 4.69
CA ILE A 29 -23.20 4.38 6.05
C ILE A 29 -24.25 3.26 6.08
N ALA A 30 -25.11 3.19 5.07
CA ALA A 30 -26.12 2.14 4.93
C ALA A 30 -25.48 0.74 4.87
N ILE A 31 -24.41 0.59 4.09
CA ILE A 31 -23.65 -0.65 3.96
C ILE A 31 -22.99 -1.02 5.30
N ARG A 32 -22.37 -0.06 5.98
CA ARG A 32 -21.78 -0.27 7.33
C ARG A 32 -22.81 -0.74 8.37
N ARG A 33 -24.08 -0.31 8.25
CA ARG A 33 -25.17 -0.75 9.14
C ARG A 33 -25.66 -2.16 8.82
N ILE A 34 -25.85 -2.47 7.53
CA ILE A 34 -26.42 -3.75 7.08
C ILE A 34 -25.37 -4.88 7.20
N ALA A 35 -24.08 -4.56 7.11
CA ALA A 35 -22.96 -5.50 7.29
C ALA A 35 -22.85 -6.12 8.70
N LYS A 36 -23.67 -5.69 9.66
CA LYS A 36 -23.85 -6.39 10.95
C LYS A 36 -24.48 -7.78 10.77
N ILE A 37 -25.16 -8.00 9.64
CA ILE A 37 -25.73 -9.30 9.28
C ILE A 37 -24.61 -10.19 8.71
N PRO A 38 -24.32 -11.37 9.30
CA PRO A 38 -23.21 -12.23 8.88
C PRO A 38 -23.24 -12.62 7.39
N LEU A 39 -24.43 -12.84 6.83
CA LEU A 39 -24.61 -13.18 5.42
C LEU A 39 -24.21 -12.02 4.48
N VAL A 40 -24.56 -10.79 4.86
CA VAL A 40 -24.19 -9.59 4.10
C VAL A 40 -22.70 -9.34 4.21
N LYS A 41 -22.09 -9.52 5.39
CA LYS A 41 -20.64 -9.44 5.56
C LYS A 41 -19.89 -10.45 4.68
N LYS A 42 -20.42 -11.67 4.54
CA LYS A 42 -19.86 -12.72 3.66
C LYS A 42 -19.97 -12.36 2.17
N LEU A 43 -21.04 -11.68 1.75
CA LEU A 43 -21.20 -11.17 0.39
C LEU A 43 -20.26 -9.99 0.13
N MET A 44 -20.18 -9.06 1.07
CA MET A 44 -19.25 -7.93 1.01
C MET A 44 -17.80 -8.41 0.88
N LYS A 45 -17.39 -9.45 1.63
CA LYS A 45 -16.06 -10.05 1.45
C LYS A 45 -15.80 -10.41 -0.01
N LYS A 46 -16.75 -11.04 -0.69
CA LYS A 46 -16.60 -11.43 -2.10
C LYS A 46 -16.51 -10.23 -3.04
N TRP A 47 -17.12 -9.11 -2.68
CA TRP A 47 -17.12 -7.87 -3.48
C TRP A 47 -15.94 -6.96 -3.15
N SER A 48 -15.39 -7.06 -1.94
CA SER A 48 -14.26 -6.29 -1.43
C SER A 48 -12.91 -6.90 -1.82
N ILE A 49 -12.87 -8.05 -2.49
CA ILE A 49 -11.65 -8.64 -3.03
C ILE A 49 -11.63 -8.33 -4.53
N THR A 50 -10.87 -7.33 -4.95
CA THR A 50 -10.71 -6.94 -6.37
C THR A 50 -9.43 -7.48 -7.01
N GLN A 51 -8.49 -7.98 -6.20
CA GLN A 51 -7.25 -8.58 -6.65
C GLN A 51 -7.11 -9.98 -6.03
N ASN A 52 -6.90 -11.02 -6.83
CA ASN A 52 -6.66 -12.38 -6.31
C ASN A 52 -5.15 -12.65 -6.09
N LEU A 53 -4.33 -11.61 -6.24
CA LEU A 53 -2.86 -11.64 -6.27
C LEU A 53 -2.28 -10.79 -5.14
N THR A 54 -1.30 -11.34 -4.43
CA THR A 54 -0.45 -10.65 -3.44
C THR A 54 0.35 -9.50 -4.09
N PHE A 55 0.97 -8.63 -3.29
CA PHE A 55 1.84 -7.54 -3.82
C PHE A 55 2.91 -8.13 -4.73
N LYS A 56 3.60 -9.17 -4.25
CA LYS A 56 4.64 -9.86 -5.01
C LYS A 56 4.11 -10.39 -6.35
N GLU A 57 2.94 -11.01 -6.38
CA GLU A 57 2.38 -11.55 -7.63
C GLU A 57 1.97 -10.45 -8.60
N GLN A 58 1.44 -9.31 -8.12
CA GLN A 58 1.15 -8.16 -8.98
C GLN A 58 2.44 -7.59 -9.58
N LEU A 59 3.49 -7.45 -8.75
CA LEU A 59 4.81 -7.00 -9.19
C LEU A 59 5.44 -7.98 -10.19
N ASP A 60 5.41 -9.28 -9.90
CA ASP A 60 5.93 -10.33 -10.78
C ASP A 60 5.14 -10.39 -12.11
N SER A 61 3.87 -10.00 -12.10
CA SER A 61 3.01 -9.89 -13.29
C SER A 61 3.17 -8.58 -14.07
N GLY A 62 4.07 -7.70 -13.63
CA GLY A 62 4.44 -6.48 -14.35
C GLY A 62 3.77 -5.19 -13.88
N ILE A 63 2.91 -5.22 -12.86
CA ILE A 63 2.28 -4.01 -12.31
C ILE A 63 3.35 -3.09 -11.70
N ARG A 64 3.32 -1.80 -12.05
CA ARG A 64 4.27 -0.79 -11.55
C ARG A 64 3.63 0.48 -11.03
N TYR A 65 2.31 0.63 -11.15
CA TYR A 65 1.56 1.72 -10.55
C TYR A 65 0.51 1.15 -9.60
N PHE A 66 0.53 1.62 -8.35
CA PHE A 66 -0.39 1.19 -7.31
C PHE A 66 -1.22 2.39 -6.84
N ASP A 67 -2.53 2.33 -7.07
CA ASP A 67 -3.51 3.23 -6.46
C ASP A 67 -3.86 2.73 -5.05
N LEU A 68 -3.56 3.54 -4.04
CA LEU A 68 -3.56 3.18 -2.63
C LEU A 68 -4.63 3.95 -1.87
N ARG A 69 -5.45 3.20 -1.13
CA ARG A 69 -6.37 3.73 -0.13
C ARG A 69 -5.95 3.24 1.24
N VAL A 70 -5.81 4.16 2.18
CA VAL A 70 -5.26 3.85 3.50
C VAL A 70 -6.12 4.39 4.63
N SER A 71 -6.11 3.69 5.76
CA SER A 71 -6.90 4.09 6.93
C SER A 71 -6.30 3.65 8.26
N SER A 72 -6.52 4.44 9.30
CA SER A 72 -6.39 3.95 10.68
C SER A 72 -7.54 3.00 11.01
N LYS A 73 -7.30 2.07 11.95
CA LYS A 73 -8.31 1.09 12.34
C LYS A 73 -8.98 1.46 13.67
N PRO A 74 -10.32 1.48 13.74
CA PRO A 74 -11.03 1.78 14.99
C PRO A 74 -10.65 0.81 16.13
N GLY A 75 -10.34 1.36 17.30
CA GLY A 75 -10.03 0.58 18.50
C GLY A 75 -8.59 0.04 18.56
N GLU A 76 -7.75 0.37 17.58
CA GLU A 76 -6.34 0.03 17.60
C GLU A 76 -5.53 1.04 18.41
N VAL A 77 -4.64 0.53 19.27
CA VAL A 77 -3.75 1.36 20.09
C VAL A 77 -2.49 1.64 19.28
N GLY A 78 -2.32 2.86 18.79
CA GLY A 78 -1.12 3.29 18.06
C GLY A 78 -1.44 4.15 16.85
N GLN A 79 -0.51 4.20 15.91
CA GLN A 79 -0.62 4.95 14.65
C GLN A 79 -0.59 4.02 13.43
N GLU A 80 -0.84 2.72 13.62
CA GLU A 80 -0.78 1.75 12.53
C GLU A 80 -1.81 2.06 11.45
N ILE A 81 -1.40 1.86 10.19
CA ILE A 81 -2.19 2.21 9.01
C ILE A 81 -2.32 0.96 8.17
N TYR A 82 -3.50 0.79 7.60
CA TYR A 82 -3.85 -0.38 6.80
C TYR A 82 -4.24 0.06 5.40
N PHE A 83 -3.94 -0.78 4.41
CA PHE A 83 -4.61 -0.68 3.13
C PHE A 83 -6.08 -1.05 3.30
N ILE A 84 -6.97 -0.34 2.61
CA ILE A 84 -8.41 -0.61 2.65
C ILE A 84 -9.00 -0.71 1.26
N HIS A 85 -9.96 -1.61 1.11
CA HIS A 85 -10.89 -1.64 -0.01
C HIS A 85 -12.17 -2.36 0.41
N GLY A 86 -13.14 -1.60 0.92
CA GLY A 86 -14.34 -2.09 1.59
C GLY A 86 -14.13 -2.73 2.96
N LEU A 87 -12.98 -3.39 3.17
CA LEU A 87 -12.52 -4.00 4.40
C LEU A 87 -11.04 -3.64 4.64
N PHE A 88 -10.58 -3.83 5.88
CA PHE A 88 -9.18 -3.66 6.25
C PHE A 88 -8.34 -4.84 5.73
N GLY A 89 -7.26 -4.53 5.01
CA GLY A 89 -6.29 -5.51 4.51
C GLY A 89 -5.03 -5.58 5.36
N THR A 90 -3.88 -5.77 4.71
CA THR A 90 -2.57 -5.78 5.38
C THR A 90 -2.14 -4.38 5.83
N THR A 91 -1.18 -4.32 6.76
CA THR A 91 -0.59 -3.04 7.17
C THR A 91 0.11 -2.37 5.99
N VAL A 92 0.15 -1.04 6.00
CA VAL A 92 0.90 -0.27 5.01
C VAL A 92 2.37 -0.64 5.08
N CYS A 93 2.92 -0.80 6.29
CA CYS A 93 4.32 -1.15 6.42
C CYS A 93 4.67 -2.47 5.74
N ASP A 94 3.90 -3.54 5.97
CA ASP A 94 4.20 -4.85 5.37
C ASP A 94 4.19 -4.77 3.84
N GLY A 95 3.23 -4.05 3.26
CA GLY A 95 3.18 -3.84 1.82
C GLY A 95 4.37 -3.04 1.28
N LEU A 96 4.77 -1.97 1.97
CA LEU A 96 5.96 -1.19 1.57
C LEU A 96 7.25 -2.02 1.67
N VAL A 97 7.36 -2.90 2.67
CA VAL A 97 8.49 -3.84 2.80
C VAL A 97 8.53 -4.81 1.63
N GLU A 98 7.39 -5.38 1.22
CA GLU A 98 7.34 -6.25 0.04
C GLU A 98 7.76 -5.53 -1.25
N ILE A 99 7.31 -4.29 -1.44
CA ILE A 99 7.73 -3.44 -2.57
C ILE A 99 9.23 -3.16 -2.53
N ASN A 100 9.80 -2.82 -1.37
CA ASN A 100 11.23 -2.58 -1.23
C ASN A 100 12.07 -3.84 -1.49
N ASN A 101 11.57 -5.01 -1.06
CA ASN A 101 12.19 -6.29 -1.38
C ASN A 101 12.24 -6.52 -2.89
N PHE A 102 11.15 -6.24 -3.60
CA PHE A 102 11.12 -6.32 -5.06
C PHE A 102 12.13 -5.38 -5.71
N LEU A 103 12.15 -4.10 -5.33
CA LEU A 103 13.10 -3.11 -5.86
C LEU A 103 14.57 -3.49 -5.60
N THR A 104 14.84 -4.19 -4.49
CA THR A 104 16.17 -4.68 -4.16
C THR A 104 16.62 -5.81 -5.09
N HIS A 105 15.71 -6.69 -5.50
CA HIS A 105 15.99 -7.77 -6.45
C HIS A 105 15.95 -7.31 -7.91
N HIS A 106 15.26 -6.21 -8.19
CA HIS A 106 15.05 -5.66 -9.53
C HIS A 106 15.49 -4.18 -9.60
N PRO A 107 16.80 -3.88 -9.54
CA PRO A 107 17.35 -2.53 -9.34
C PRO A 107 17.25 -1.60 -10.57
N LYS A 108 16.44 -1.96 -11.56
CA LYS A 108 16.08 -1.11 -12.71
C LYS A 108 14.59 -0.79 -12.75
N GLU A 109 13.78 -1.45 -11.93
CA GLU A 109 12.34 -1.26 -11.93
C GLU A 109 11.99 0.00 -11.16
N VAL A 110 11.02 0.76 -11.64
CA VAL A 110 10.49 1.94 -10.97
C VAL A 110 9.04 1.67 -10.62
N ILE A 111 8.67 2.00 -9.38
CA ILE A 111 7.32 1.78 -8.86
C ILE A 111 6.72 3.12 -8.46
N PHE A 112 5.48 3.35 -8.90
CA PHE A 112 4.68 4.51 -8.55
C PHE A 112 3.68 4.12 -7.47
N LEU A 113 3.75 4.82 -6.34
CA LEU A 113 2.83 4.67 -5.23
C LEU A 113 1.96 5.92 -5.16
N ASP A 114 0.67 5.76 -5.42
CA ASP A 114 -0.30 6.84 -5.37
C ASP A 114 -1.19 6.69 -4.14
N PHE A 115 -0.85 7.38 -3.06
CA PHE A 115 -1.71 7.48 -1.86
C PHE A 115 -2.85 8.45 -2.12
N ASN A 116 -3.88 7.97 -2.80
CA ASN A 116 -4.97 8.78 -3.32
C ASN A 116 -6.02 9.12 -2.24
N HIS A 117 -6.30 8.17 -1.33
CA HIS A 117 -7.30 8.36 -0.28
C HIS A 117 -6.80 8.02 1.11
N PHE A 118 -7.09 8.90 2.07
CA PHE A 118 -6.74 8.77 3.48
C PHE A 118 -8.02 8.82 4.33
N TYR A 119 -8.28 7.78 5.13
CA TYR A 119 -9.50 7.68 5.93
C TYR A 119 -9.22 7.53 7.42
N ALA A 120 -9.98 8.25 8.25
CA ALA A 120 -9.85 8.21 9.71
C ALA A 120 -8.42 8.47 10.23
N MET A 121 -7.57 9.11 9.42
CA MET A 121 -6.20 9.47 9.78
C MET A 121 -6.17 10.90 10.33
N ASP A 122 -5.39 11.08 11.39
CA ASP A 122 -5.03 12.40 11.91
C ASP A 122 -3.57 12.74 11.53
N MET A 123 -3.09 13.89 11.99
CA MET A 123 -1.72 14.34 11.72
C MET A 123 -0.66 13.32 12.17
N ASN A 124 -0.85 12.63 13.29
CA ASN A 124 0.10 11.64 13.77
C ASN A 124 0.19 10.44 12.84
N HIS A 125 -0.94 10.00 12.27
CA HIS A 125 -0.96 8.95 11.27
C HIS A 125 -0.25 9.40 9.97
N HIS A 126 -0.47 10.64 9.52
CA HIS A 126 0.25 11.14 8.33
C HIS A 126 1.77 11.21 8.55
N MET A 127 2.21 11.69 9.71
CA MET A 127 3.63 11.71 10.08
C MET A 127 4.21 10.29 10.19
N TYR A 128 3.45 9.35 10.76
CA TYR A 128 3.84 7.94 10.80
C TYR A 128 4.01 7.36 9.39
N LEU A 129 3.06 7.61 8.48
CA LEU A 129 3.14 7.14 7.10
C LEU A 129 4.38 7.68 6.37
N ILE A 130 4.64 8.98 6.45
CA ILE A 130 5.82 9.61 5.84
C ILE A 130 7.09 8.99 6.41
N SER A 131 7.17 8.86 7.73
CA SER A 131 8.31 8.23 8.40
C SER A 131 8.54 6.80 7.92
N LYS A 132 7.48 6.00 7.72
CA LYS A 132 7.61 4.64 7.19
C LYS A 132 8.07 4.59 5.74
N ILE A 133 7.56 5.48 4.89
CA ILE A 133 8.01 5.59 3.49
C ILE A 133 9.51 5.94 3.45
N GLU A 134 9.93 6.93 4.23
CA GLU A 134 11.33 7.36 4.31
C GLU A 134 12.24 6.27 4.90
N GLU A 135 11.83 5.61 5.99
CA GLU A 135 12.58 4.54 6.65
C GLU A 135 12.77 3.30 5.75
N ILE A 136 11.73 2.91 5.01
CA ILE A 136 11.74 1.65 4.24
C ILE A 136 12.47 1.81 2.91
N PHE A 137 12.20 2.90 2.19
CA PHE A 137 12.78 3.11 0.87
C PHE A 137 14.11 3.86 0.93
N GLY A 138 14.29 4.74 1.92
CA GLY A 138 15.52 5.50 2.12
C GLY A 138 16.00 6.16 0.83
N SER A 139 17.22 5.83 0.45
CA SER A 139 17.85 6.32 -0.78
C SER A 139 17.14 5.92 -2.08
N LYS A 140 16.21 4.96 -2.07
CA LYS A 140 15.39 4.56 -3.24
C LYS A 140 14.26 5.53 -3.58
N LEU A 141 13.96 6.48 -2.70
CA LEU A 141 12.97 7.51 -2.99
C LEU A 141 13.48 8.48 -4.06
N CYS A 142 12.61 8.78 -5.03
CA CYS A 142 12.88 9.79 -6.03
C CYS A 142 13.12 11.15 -5.34
N THR A 143 14.12 11.90 -5.78
CA THR A 143 14.30 13.29 -5.31
C THR A 143 13.08 14.11 -5.73
N LYS A 144 12.64 15.06 -4.88
CA LYS A 144 11.59 16.04 -5.21
C LYS A 144 12.07 16.95 -6.35
N GLU A 145 11.92 16.50 -7.58
CA GLU A 145 12.10 17.28 -8.79
C GLU A 145 10.76 17.52 -9.46
N CYS A 146 10.66 18.54 -10.32
CA CYS A 146 9.50 18.70 -11.17
C CYS A 146 9.29 17.41 -11.98
N VAL A 147 8.11 16.80 -11.83
CA VAL A 147 7.76 15.50 -12.43
C VAL A 147 8.02 15.46 -13.94
N GLU A 148 7.87 16.62 -14.59
CA GLU A 148 8.13 16.86 -16.01
C GLU A 148 9.57 16.56 -16.43
N ASN A 149 10.54 16.72 -15.52
CA ASN A 149 11.97 16.50 -15.77
C ASN A 149 12.44 15.09 -15.39
N VAL A 150 11.57 14.26 -14.83
CA VAL A 150 11.94 12.91 -14.38
C VAL A 150 11.91 11.92 -15.55
N THR A 151 13.06 11.29 -15.81
CA THR A 151 13.23 10.23 -16.81
C THR A 151 13.72 8.95 -16.15
N LEU A 152 13.52 7.78 -16.79
CA LEU A 152 14.07 6.52 -16.25
C LEU A 152 15.60 6.58 -16.13
N GLN A 153 16.25 7.20 -17.11
CA GLN A 153 17.70 7.38 -17.11
C GLN A 153 18.17 8.21 -15.92
N SER A 154 17.52 9.33 -15.62
CA SER A 154 17.90 10.16 -14.45
C SER A 154 17.68 9.45 -13.12
N LEU A 155 16.65 8.60 -13.02
CA LEU A 155 16.41 7.77 -11.83
C LEU A 155 17.51 6.71 -11.63
N TRP A 156 17.97 6.07 -12.71
CA TRP A 156 19.04 5.06 -12.65
C TRP A 156 20.42 5.67 -12.39
N GLU A 157 20.74 6.79 -13.01
CA GLU A 157 22.04 7.47 -12.89
C GLU A 157 22.29 8.01 -11.48
N LYS A 158 21.24 8.45 -10.77
CA LYS A 158 21.32 8.92 -9.38
C LYS A 158 21.58 7.83 -8.35
N GLN A 159 21.70 6.57 -8.77
CA GLN A 159 21.95 5.39 -7.91
C GLN A 159 20.95 5.20 -6.77
N GLN A 160 19.78 5.84 -6.84
CA GLN A 160 18.76 5.76 -5.80
C GLN A 160 18.37 4.30 -5.53
N GLN A 161 18.46 3.43 -6.53
CA GLN A 161 18.08 2.02 -6.43
C GLN A 161 19.18 1.06 -5.92
N ARG A 162 20.42 1.54 -5.65
CA ARG A 162 21.59 0.67 -5.44
C ARG A 162 21.99 0.38 -3.99
N ASN A 163 21.46 1.09 -3.00
CA ASN A 163 21.88 0.88 -1.61
C ASN A 163 21.17 -0.30 -0.95
N LYS A 164 21.97 -1.28 -0.52
CA LYS A 164 21.57 -2.39 0.35
C LYS A 164 21.50 -1.91 1.81
N GLU A 165 20.50 -1.12 2.14
CA GLU A 165 20.18 -0.82 3.55
C GLU A 165 19.40 -1.99 4.17
N ARG A 166 19.59 -2.24 5.47
CA ARG A 166 18.87 -3.31 6.19
C ARG A 166 17.38 -3.02 6.12
N ILE A 167 16.59 -4.01 5.69
CA ILE A 167 15.13 -3.94 5.68
C ILE A 167 14.64 -3.79 7.13
N PRO A 168 13.95 -2.69 7.49
CA PRO A 168 13.33 -2.55 8.78
C PRO A 168 12.26 -3.62 8.96
N LYS A 169 12.24 -4.30 10.11
CA LYS A 169 11.09 -5.14 10.48
C LYS A 169 10.05 -4.24 11.11
N CYS A 170 8.85 -4.19 10.54
CA CYS A 170 7.70 -3.69 11.28
C CYS A 170 7.29 -4.73 12.33
N GLY A 171 7.34 -4.36 13.61
CA GLY A 171 6.89 -5.22 14.71
C GLY A 171 5.35 -5.27 14.75
N LYS A 172 4.68 -6.29 15.29
CA LYS A 172 5.10 -7.38 16.19
C LYS A 172 5.00 -8.77 15.54
N PRO A 173 5.73 -9.78 16.07
CA PRO A 173 5.57 -11.16 15.63
C PRO A 173 4.14 -11.65 15.89
N ILE A 174 3.53 -12.22 14.85
CA ILE A 174 2.32 -13.02 14.96
C ILE A 174 2.71 -14.28 15.73
N ASN A 175 2.50 -14.28 17.04
CA ASN A 175 2.49 -15.52 17.80
C ASN A 175 1.29 -16.34 17.32
N LYS A 176 1.59 -17.53 16.78
CA LYS A 176 0.63 -18.60 16.54
C LYS A 176 -0.05 -19.02 17.84
#